data_AF-A0A2T2TE76-F1
#
_entry.id   AF-A0A2T2TE76-F1
#
_cell.length_a   1.000
_cell.length_b   1.000
_cell.length_c   1.000
_cell.angle_alpha   90.00
_cell.angle_beta   90.00
_cell.angle_gamma   90.00
#
_symmetry.space_group_name_H-M   'P 1'
#
loop_
_entity.id
_entity.type
_entity.pdbx_description
1 polymer ?
#
loop_
_entity_poly.entity_id
_entity_poly.type
_entity_poly.pdbx_seq_one_letter_code
_entity_poly.pdbx_strand_id
1 'polypeptide(L)'
;MPFGRLRHSHVPKSPLPTWTPPPNTPAQAPTGSARWTRATSDTFQQAARPHIDRLITAARHDLDYYVEQGELHSDDFTPEEIAGETLIYAWDHREKRPEQVSLEGWLLGTQHRLLRGMVAEAMQYREEKALSLDEQIPADAKAEGEQAPRSTPRTGACPTRRPFTSTPTRATRS
;
A
#
# COMPACT_ATOMS: atom_id res chain seq x y z
N MET A 1 -56.78 -55.96 -6.96
CA MET A 1 -55.73 -55.09 -7.56
C MET A 1 -54.39 -55.44 -6.92
N PRO A 2 -53.51 -56.25 -7.54
CA PRO A 2 -52.17 -56.51 -7.00
C PRO A 2 -51.16 -55.46 -7.47
N PHE A 3 -50.39 -54.92 -6.53
CA PHE A 3 -49.28 -54.00 -6.79
C PHE A 3 -48.12 -54.73 -7.45
N GLY A 4 -47.76 -54.32 -8.67
CA GLY A 4 -46.61 -54.81 -9.42
C GLY A 4 -45.29 -54.34 -8.79
N ARG A 5 -44.42 -55.30 -8.47
CA ARG A 5 -43.03 -55.05 -8.05
C ARG A 5 -42.23 -54.45 -9.21
N LEU A 6 -41.75 -53.23 -9.04
CA LEU A 6 -40.69 -52.65 -9.88
C LEU A 6 -39.36 -53.34 -9.55
N ARG A 7 -38.77 -54.00 -10.55
CA ARG A 7 -37.42 -54.58 -10.50
C ARG A 7 -36.40 -53.44 -10.40
N HIS A 8 -35.58 -53.44 -9.34
CA HIS A 8 -34.39 -52.60 -9.28
C HIS A 8 -33.35 -53.16 -10.26
N SER A 9 -33.02 -52.36 -11.27
CA SER A 9 -31.92 -52.64 -12.20
C SER A 9 -30.60 -52.35 -11.49
N HIS A 10 -29.80 -53.38 -11.30
CA HIS A 10 -28.46 -53.30 -10.73
C HIS A 10 -27.51 -52.83 -11.85
N VAL A 11 -27.03 -51.58 -11.76
CA VAL A 11 -26.00 -51.04 -12.68
C VAL A 11 -24.63 -51.48 -12.15
N PRO A 12 -23.81 -52.23 -12.90
CA PRO A 12 -22.46 -52.55 -12.46
C PRO A 12 -21.57 -51.29 -12.52
N LYS A 13 -20.87 -50.99 -11.41
CA LYS A 13 -19.80 -49.98 -11.35
C LYS A 13 -18.63 -50.44 -12.23
N SER A 14 -18.45 -49.80 -13.38
CA SER A 14 -17.20 -49.92 -14.15
C SER A 14 -16.04 -49.32 -13.33
N PRO A 15 -14.88 -49.99 -13.22
CA PRO A 15 -13.70 -49.39 -12.62
C PRO A 15 -13.17 -48.28 -13.52
N LEU A 16 -12.84 -47.13 -12.93
CA LEU A 16 -12.23 -45.99 -13.62
C LEU A 16 -10.87 -46.42 -14.21
N PRO A 17 -10.48 -45.91 -15.40
CA PRO A 17 -9.18 -46.21 -15.97
C PRO A 17 -8.06 -45.60 -15.10
N THR A 18 -7.09 -46.43 -14.72
CA THR A 18 -5.82 -45.97 -14.12
C THR A 18 -5.04 -45.19 -15.16
N TRP A 19 -5.18 -43.87 -15.12
CA TRP A 19 -4.36 -42.98 -15.95
C TRP A 19 -2.90 -43.12 -15.52
N THR A 20 -2.06 -43.60 -16.44
CA THR A 20 -0.61 -43.64 -16.28
C THR A 20 -0.04 -42.46 -17.07
N PRO A 21 0.63 -41.49 -16.45
CA PRO A 21 1.24 -40.38 -17.20
C PRO A 21 2.35 -40.91 -18.12
N PRO A 22 2.53 -40.32 -19.32
CA PRO A 22 3.57 -40.71 -20.26
C PRO A 22 4.99 -40.43 -19.71
N PRO A 23 6.01 -41.23 -20.11
CA PRO A 23 7.37 -41.20 -19.57
C PRO A 23 8.22 -39.97 -19.98
N ASN A 24 7.59 -38.90 -20.45
CA ASN A 24 8.29 -37.68 -20.88
C ASN A 24 7.66 -36.42 -20.26
N THR A 25 7.33 -36.53 -18.97
CA THR A 25 7.06 -35.34 -18.16
C THR A 25 8.42 -34.72 -17.83
N PRO A 26 8.78 -33.53 -18.36
CA PRO A 26 9.99 -32.86 -17.89
C PRO A 26 9.84 -32.69 -16.39
N ALA A 27 10.86 -33.15 -15.66
CA ALA A 27 10.97 -33.02 -14.22
C ALA A 27 10.49 -31.63 -13.80
N GLN A 28 9.52 -31.60 -12.87
CA GLN A 28 8.93 -30.38 -12.34
C GLN A 28 10.03 -29.35 -12.07
N ALA A 29 10.01 -28.27 -12.86
CA ALA A 29 10.88 -27.13 -12.64
C ALA A 29 10.66 -26.63 -11.20
N PRO A 30 11.70 -26.14 -10.51
CA PRO A 30 11.57 -25.66 -9.14
C PRO A 30 10.40 -24.67 -9.03
N THR A 31 9.56 -24.96 -8.06
CA THR A 31 8.27 -24.37 -7.73
C THR A 31 8.28 -22.83 -7.78
N GLY A 32 7.32 -22.25 -8.50
CA GLY A 32 7.28 -20.81 -8.84
C GLY A 32 7.09 -19.84 -7.67
N SER A 33 6.78 -20.32 -6.45
CA SER A 33 6.75 -19.52 -5.21
C SER A 33 8.14 -19.44 -4.58
N ALA A 34 8.88 -20.56 -4.56
CA ALA A 34 10.24 -20.63 -4.01
C ALA A 34 11.22 -19.66 -4.71
N ARG A 35 10.98 -19.34 -5.98
CA ARG A 35 11.81 -18.39 -6.74
C ARG A 35 11.75 -16.96 -6.18
N TRP A 36 10.61 -16.54 -5.62
CA TRP A 36 10.44 -15.17 -5.14
C TRP A 36 10.91 -14.98 -3.70
N THR A 37 10.84 -16.03 -2.88
CA THR A 37 11.36 -15.99 -1.51
C THR A 37 12.85 -15.66 -1.48
N ARG A 38 13.61 -16.12 -2.48
CA ARG A 38 15.06 -15.87 -2.61
C ARG A 38 15.41 -14.77 -3.60
N ALA A 39 14.43 -14.15 -4.25
CA ALA A 39 14.66 -13.07 -5.20
C ALA A 39 15.25 -11.86 -4.48
N THR A 40 16.15 -11.14 -5.17
CA THR A 40 16.62 -9.82 -4.75
C THR A 40 15.68 -8.73 -5.28
N SER A 41 15.75 -7.54 -4.69
CA SER A 41 14.98 -6.37 -5.17
C SER A 41 15.20 -6.14 -6.67
N ASP A 42 16.45 -6.18 -7.12
CA ASP A 42 16.80 -5.97 -8.54
C ASP A 42 16.15 -7.01 -9.46
N THR A 43 16.14 -8.29 -9.06
CA THR A 43 15.51 -9.35 -9.87
C THR A 43 13.99 -9.19 -9.95
N PHE A 44 13.37 -8.71 -8.88
CA PHE A 44 11.94 -8.39 -8.88
C PHE A 44 11.64 -7.17 -9.75
N GLN A 45 12.40 -6.09 -9.60
CA GLN A 45 12.24 -4.88 -10.40
C GLN A 45 12.38 -5.18 -11.90
N GLN A 46 13.38 -5.97 -12.29
CA GLN A 46 13.56 -6.38 -13.69
C GLN A 46 12.36 -7.18 -14.23
N ALA A 47 11.80 -8.07 -13.41
CA ALA A 47 10.65 -8.86 -13.79
C ALA A 47 9.34 -8.05 -13.81
N ALA A 48 9.20 -7.04 -12.93
CA ALA A 48 8.02 -6.19 -12.84
C ALA A 48 8.01 -5.07 -13.90
N ARG A 49 9.19 -4.61 -14.35
CA ARG A 49 9.34 -3.48 -15.29
C ARG A 49 8.44 -3.55 -16.54
N PRO A 50 8.30 -4.70 -17.22
CA PRO A 50 7.43 -4.81 -18.39
C PRO A 50 5.94 -4.58 -18.09
N HIS A 51 5.52 -4.64 -16.83
CA HIS A 51 4.12 -4.56 -16.40
C HIS A 51 3.75 -3.17 -15.85
N ILE A 52 4.71 -2.25 -15.70
CA ILE A 52 4.47 -0.94 -15.06
C ILE A 52 3.42 -0.13 -15.83
N ASP A 53 3.58 0.02 -17.15
CA ASP A 53 2.62 0.80 -17.96
C ASP A 53 1.21 0.21 -17.90
N ARG A 54 1.11 -1.11 -17.78
CA ARG A 54 -0.16 -1.82 -17.65
C ARG A 54 -0.80 -1.55 -16.29
N LEU A 55 -0.01 -1.53 -15.21
CA LEU A 55 -0.47 -1.17 -13.87
C LEU A 55 -0.97 0.27 -13.81
N ILE A 56 -0.22 1.22 -14.37
CA ILE A 56 -0.61 2.64 -14.46
C ILE A 56 -1.92 2.78 -15.23
N THR A 57 -2.05 2.10 -16.38
CA THR A 57 -3.29 2.14 -17.19
C THR A 57 -4.48 1.57 -16.41
N ALA A 58 -4.30 0.45 -15.72
CA ALA A 58 -5.35 -0.13 -14.89
C ALA A 58 -5.72 0.78 -13.71
N ALA A 59 -4.73 1.40 -13.07
CA ALA A 59 -4.93 2.31 -11.94
C ALA A 59 -5.72 3.53 -12.37
N ARG A 60 -5.43 4.09 -13.54
CA ARG A 60 -6.21 5.20 -14.11
C ARG A 60 -7.68 4.82 -14.27
N HIS A 61 -7.98 3.68 -14.88
CA HIS A 61 -9.36 3.24 -15.04
C HIS A 61 -10.08 3.02 -13.71
N ASP A 62 -9.41 2.44 -12.72
CA ASP A 62 -10.01 2.23 -11.41
C ASP A 62 -10.24 3.57 -10.69
N LEU A 63 -9.28 4.51 -10.75
CA LEU A 63 -9.43 5.85 -10.17
C LEU A 63 -10.56 6.63 -10.82
N ASP A 64 -10.64 6.64 -12.16
CA ASP A 64 -11.74 7.27 -12.90
C ASP A 64 -13.10 6.72 -12.43
N TYR A 65 -13.20 5.38 -12.28
CA TYR A 65 -14.41 4.74 -11.75
C TYR A 65 -14.77 5.26 -10.35
N TYR A 66 -13.82 5.31 -9.42
CA TYR A 66 -14.09 5.76 -8.05
C TYR A 66 -14.41 7.25 -7.94
N VAL A 67 -13.81 8.08 -8.81
CA VAL A 67 -14.15 9.50 -8.94
C VAL A 67 -15.58 9.66 -9.47
N GLU A 68 -15.96 8.89 -10.50
CA GLU A 68 -17.32 8.89 -11.04
C GLU A 68 -18.37 8.45 -10.01
N GLN A 69 -18.02 7.51 -9.11
CA GLN A 69 -18.89 7.11 -8.00
C GLN A 69 -18.94 8.14 -6.86
N GLY A 70 -18.10 9.18 -6.88
CA GLY A 70 -17.97 10.16 -5.79
C GLY A 70 -17.27 9.60 -4.54
N GLU A 71 -16.66 8.42 -4.64
CA GLU A 71 -15.92 7.78 -3.55
C GLU A 71 -14.52 8.41 -3.40
N LEU A 72 -13.92 8.90 -4.49
CA LEU A 72 -12.64 9.61 -4.50
C LEU A 72 -12.74 11.02 -5.10
N HIS A 73 -11.86 11.92 -4.66
CA HIS A 73 -11.53 13.15 -5.40
C HIS A 73 -10.44 12.86 -6.43
N SER A 74 -10.41 13.60 -7.54
CA SER A 74 -9.38 13.43 -8.59
C SER A 74 -7.95 13.65 -8.12
N ASP A 75 -7.81 14.33 -6.98
CA ASP A 75 -6.52 14.74 -6.42
C ASP A 75 -6.11 13.86 -5.23
N ASP A 76 -6.92 12.87 -4.87
CA ASP A 76 -6.63 11.97 -3.75
C ASP A 76 -5.43 11.07 -4.08
N PHE A 77 -5.35 10.56 -5.32
CA PHE A 77 -4.30 9.65 -5.76
C PHE A 77 -3.96 9.83 -7.24
N THR A 78 -2.69 9.57 -7.58
CA THR A 78 -2.27 9.48 -9.00
C THR A 78 -2.16 8.02 -9.47
N PRO A 79 -2.36 7.72 -10.76
CA PRO A 79 -2.18 6.36 -11.29
C PRO A 79 -0.77 5.78 -11.04
N GLU A 80 0.25 6.64 -11.11
CA GLU A 80 1.65 6.29 -10.86
C GLU A 80 1.90 5.92 -9.39
N GLU A 81 1.28 6.64 -8.46
CA GLU A 81 1.35 6.36 -7.03
C GLU A 81 0.73 5.00 -6.70
N ILE A 82 -0.47 4.71 -7.23
CA ILE A 82 -1.12 3.40 -7.04
C ILE A 82 -0.27 2.26 -7.60
N ALA A 83 0.35 2.45 -8.78
CA ALA A 83 1.26 1.47 -9.35
C ALA A 83 2.52 1.28 -8.48
N GLY A 84 3.09 2.38 -7.95
CA GLY A 84 4.22 2.35 -7.05
C GLY A 84 3.94 1.59 -5.75
N GLU A 85 2.85 1.93 -5.07
CA GLU A 85 2.39 1.26 -3.85
C GLU A 85 2.11 -0.23 -4.09
N THR A 86 1.55 -0.57 -5.25
CA THR A 86 1.35 -1.97 -5.65
C THR A 86 2.67 -2.73 -5.73
N LEU A 87 3.71 -2.13 -6.32
CA LEU A 87 5.02 -2.77 -6.44
C LEU A 87 5.73 -2.94 -5.10
N ILE A 88 5.62 -1.95 -4.21
CA ILE A 88 6.14 -2.01 -2.84
C ILE A 88 5.43 -3.14 -2.09
N TYR A 89 4.10 -3.13 -2.08
CA TYR A 89 3.31 -4.16 -1.42
C TYR A 89 3.62 -5.56 -1.97
N ALA A 90 3.70 -5.69 -3.29
CA ALA A 90 4.00 -6.97 -3.95
C ALA A 90 5.42 -7.45 -3.62
N TRP A 91 6.40 -6.56 -3.51
CA TRP A 91 7.73 -6.95 -3.07
C TRP A 91 7.71 -7.49 -1.64
N ASP A 92 7.05 -6.81 -0.71
CA ASP A 92 6.98 -7.20 0.70
C ASP A 92 6.21 -8.51 0.93
N HIS A 93 5.29 -8.85 0.02
CA HIS A 93 4.40 -10.01 0.10
C HIS A 93 4.65 -11.07 -0.98
N ARG A 94 5.82 -11.04 -1.63
CA ARG A 94 6.17 -11.89 -2.77
C ARG A 94 6.07 -13.40 -2.48
N GLU A 95 6.21 -13.80 -1.22
CA GLU A 95 6.04 -15.18 -0.75
C GLU A 95 4.59 -15.66 -0.83
N LYS A 96 3.60 -14.75 -0.78
CA LYS A 96 2.17 -15.07 -0.85
C LYS A 96 1.67 -15.25 -2.29
N ARG A 97 2.54 -15.06 -3.30
CA ARG A 97 2.14 -15.19 -4.70
C ARG A 97 1.78 -16.65 -5.04
N PRO A 98 0.55 -16.93 -5.50
CA PRO A 98 0.18 -18.27 -5.98
C PRO A 98 1.01 -18.69 -7.19
N GLU A 99 1.41 -19.95 -7.24
CA GLU A 99 2.30 -20.45 -8.30
C GLU A 99 1.62 -20.53 -9.67
N GLN A 100 0.31 -20.76 -9.66
CA GLN A 100 -0.52 -20.91 -10.84
C GLN A 100 -0.86 -19.56 -11.50
N VAL A 101 -0.54 -18.45 -10.84
CA VAL A 101 -0.86 -17.10 -11.32
C VAL A 101 0.38 -16.45 -11.92
N SER A 102 0.22 -15.85 -13.10
CA SER A 102 1.28 -15.06 -13.74
C SER A 102 1.69 -13.88 -12.85
N LEU A 103 2.92 -13.37 -13.01
CA LEU A 103 3.34 -12.19 -12.24
C LEU A 103 2.40 -11.01 -12.51
N GLU A 104 2.09 -10.75 -13.78
CA GLU A 104 1.14 -9.71 -14.20
C GLU A 104 -0.23 -9.86 -13.54
N GLY A 105 -0.85 -11.04 -13.64
CA GLY A 105 -2.18 -11.28 -13.07
C GLY A 105 -2.20 -11.12 -11.55
N TRP A 106 -1.10 -11.50 -10.90
CA TRP A 106 -0.96 -11.30 -9.47
C TRP A 106 -0.76 -9.83 -9.09
N LEU A 107 0.03 -9.06 -9.85
CA LEU A 107 0.22 -7.62 -9.64
C LEU A 107 -1.09 -6.86 -9.83
N LEU A 108 -1.82 -7.11 -10.93
CA LEU A 108 -3.12 -6.48 -11.19
C LEU A 108 -4.15 -6.82 -10.10
N GLY A 109 -4.22 -8.09 -9.69
CA GLY A 109 -5.11 -8.50 -8.60
C GLY A 109 -4.71 -7.88 -7.25
N THR A 110 -3.41 -7.63 -7.03
CA THR A 110 -2.90 -6.97 -5.83
C THR A 110 -3.25 -5.49 -5.83
N GLN A 111 -3.03 -4.79 -6.95
CA GLN A 111 -3.43 -3.40 -7.13
C GLN A 111 -4.90 -3.18 -6.83
N HIS A 112 -5.77 -4.01 -7.42
CA HIS A 112 -7.20 -3.90 -7.22
C HIS A 112 -7.61 -4.03 -5.74
N ARG A 113 -7.03 -4.99 -5.00
CA ARG A 113 -7.31 -5.16 -3.56
C ARG A 113 -6.77 -4.01 -2.72
N LEU A 114 -5.56 -3.54 -3.04
CA LEU A 114 -4.90 -2.46 -2.34
C LEU A 114 -5.68 -1.15 -2.52
N LEU A 115 -6.07 -0.82 -3.75
CA LEU A 115 -6.86 0.37 -4.04
C LEU A 115 -8.21 0.36 -3.32
N ARG A 116 -8.91 -0.78 -3.25
CA ARG A 116 -10.16 -0.88 -2.47
C ARG A 116 -9.97 -0.55 -0.99
N GLY A 117 -8.83 -0.95 -0.40
CA GLY A 117 -8.49 -0.60 0.97
C GLY A 117 -8.25 0.91 1.14
N MET A 118 -7.46 1.50 0.24
CA MET A 118 -7.14 2.93 0.26
C MET A 118 -8.39 3.81 0.06
N VAL A 119 -9.30 3.41 -0.84
CA VAL A 119 -10.58 4.11 -1.06
C VAL A 119 -11.41 4.09 0.22
N ALA A 120 -11.55 2.93 0.86
CA ALA A 120 -12.32 2.81 2.10
C ALA A 120 -11.73 3.68 3.22
N GLU A 121 -10.40 3.72 3.36
CA GLU A 121 -9.71 4.57 4.33
C GLU A 121 -9.90 6.06 4.03
N ALA A 122 -9.78 6.47 2.76
CA ALA A 122 -9.99 7.85 2.33
C ALA A 122 -11.43 8.33 2.58
N MET A 123 -12.41 7.47 2.33
CA MET A 123 -13.82 7.76 2.64
C MET A 123 -14.04 7.89 4.14
N GLN A 124 -13.55 6.93 4.94
CA GLN A 124 -13.68 6.96 6.39
C GLN A 124 -13.03 8.23 6.97
N TYR A 125 -11.83 8.60 6.52
CA TYR A 125 -11.15 9.82 6.96
C TYR A 125 -11.99 11.07 6.68
N ARG A 126 -12.66 11.14 5.51
CA ARG A 126 -13.55 12.25 5.17
C ARG A 126 -14.81 12.28 6.03
N GLU A 127 -15.41 11.13 6.31
CA GLU A 127 -16.57 11.04 7.20
C GLU A 127 -16.21 11.50 8.62
N GLU A 128 -15.09 11.02 9.16
CA GLU A 128 -14.59 11.42 10.49
C GLU A 128 -14.30 12.92 10.56
N LYS A 129 -13.68 13.48 9.50
CA LYS A 129 -13.39 14.91 9.42
C LYS A 129 -14.66 15.76 9.31
N ALA A 130 -15.69 15.28 8.61
CA ALA A 130 -16.97 15.98 8.49
C ALA A 130 -17.75 16.01 9.82
N LEU A 131 -17.55 15.01 10.68
CA LEU A 131 -18.16 14.91 12.01
C LEU A 131 -17.36 15.65 13.10
N SER A 132 -16.10 15.99 12.85
CA SER A 132 -15.28 16.76 13.77
C SER A 132 -15.72 18.23 13.79
N LEU A 133 -16.35 18.63 14.90
CA LEU A 133 -16.75 20.01 15.21
C LEU A 133 -15.60 20.86 15.79
N ASP A 134 -14.34 20.41 15.69
CA ASP A 134 -13.20 21.20 16.16
C ASP A 134 -12.96 22.37 15.20
N GLU A 135 -13.60 23.47 15.59
CA GLU A 135 -13.54 24.83 15.11
C GLU A 135 -12.10 25.25 14.74
N GLN A 136 -11.97 25.90 13.58
CA GLN A 136 -10.74 26.64 13.26
C GLN A 136 -10.47 27.61 14.41
N ILE A 137 -9.45 27.36 15.23
CA ILE A 137 -8.98 28.34 16.22
C ILE A 137 -8.61 29.60 15.43
N PRO A 138 -9.30 30.74 15.61
CA PRO A 138 -8.96 31.96 14.89
C PRO A 138 -7.50 32.32 15.18
N ALA A 139 -6.73 32.62 14.13
CA ALA A 139 -5.31 32.99 14.22
C ALA A 139 -5.06 34.18 15.18
N ASP A 140 -6.11 34.94 15.48
CA ASP A 140 -6.12 36.09 16.37
C ASP A 140 -5.95 35.72 17.86
N ALA A 141 -6.14 34.45 18.24
CA ALA A 141 -5.94 33.98 19.62
C ALA A 141 -4.47 33.98 20.09
N LYS A 142 -3.52 34.39 19.23
CA LYS A 142 -2.11 34.63 19.61
C LYS A 142 -1.74 36.11 19.76
N ALA A 143 -2.71 37.03 19.80
CA ALA A 143 -2.45 38.48 19.86
C ALA A 143 -2.94 39.18 21.14
N GLU A 144 -3.22 38.46 22.23
CA GLU A 144 -3.57 39.08 23.52
C GLU A 144 -2.58 38.68 24.62
N GLY A 145 -1.41 39.30 24.57
CA GLY A 145 -0.43 39.28 25.66
C GLY A 145 0.52 40.47 25.67
N GLU A 146 0.34 41.46 24.79
CA GLU A 146 1.19 42.65 24.72
C GLU A 146 0.31 43.91 24.61
N GLN A 147 -0.09 44.46 25.77
CA GLN A 147 -0.35 45.89 25.89
C GLN A 147 0.27 46.44 27.18
N ALA A 148 1.26 47.31 26.94
CA ALA A 148 2.14 48.07 27.83
C ALA A 148 1.41 49.18 28.64
N PRO A 149 2.07 50.26 29.12
CA PRO A 149 3.23 50.42 30.01
C PRO A 149 2.85 51.23 31.29
N ARG A 150 3.56 51.08 32.42
CA ARG A 150 3.66 52.16 33.44
C ARG A 150 5.03 52.22 34.10
N SER A 151 5.61 53.41 34.01
CA SER A 151 6.87 53.86 34.57
C SER A 151 7.00 53.66 36.09
N THR A 152 8.20 53.33 36.55
CA THR A 152 8.98 54.16 37.49
C THR A 152 10.42 53.64 37.57
N PRO A 153 11.42 54.52 37.78
CA PRO A 153 12.81 54.12 37.87
C PRO A 153 13.14 53.71 39.30
N ARG A 154 13.92 52.62 39.47
CA ARG A 154 14.59 52.36 40.74
C ARG A 154 15.91 51.62 40.52
N THR A 155 16.97 52.43 40.56
CA THR A 155 18.28 52.19 41.17
C THR A 155 18.58 50.77 41.66
N GLY A 156 19.65 50.18 41.15
CA GLY A 156 20.39 49.17 41.92
C GLY A 156 21.21 48.18 41.10
N ALA A 157 22.52 48.43 41.08
CA ALA A 157 23.59 47.43 41.08
C ALA A 157 23.86 46.59 39.81
N CYS A 158 24.97 46.94 39.15
CA CYS A 158 25.86 45.97 38.51
C CYS A 158 26.19 44.81 39.46
N PRO A 159 26.36 43.60 38.92
CA PRO A 159 27.73 43.10 38.86
C PRO A 159 28.07 42.37 37.55
N THR A 160 29.18 42.84 36.97
CA THR A 160 30.24 42.12 36.26
C THR A 160 30.03 40.63 35.99
N ARG A 161 29.87 40.26 34.71
CA ARG A 161 30.30 38.94 34.24
C ARG A 161 31.06 39.05 32.92
N ARG A 162 32.21 38.39 32.92
CA ARG A 162 33.36 38.51 32.01
C ARG A 162 33.03 38.09 30.57
N PRO A 163 33.75 38.63 29.56
CA PRO A 163 33.65 38.13 28.18
C PRO A 163 34.25 36.71 28.08
N PHE A 164 33.48 35.79 27.53
CA PHE A 164 33.94 34.45 27.12
C PHE A 164 34.84 34.63 25.89
N THR A 165 36.09 34.22 25.99
CA THR A 165 37.06 34.25 24.89
C THR A 165 36.75 33.13 23.91
N SER A 166 36.52 33.49 22.65
CA SER A 166 36.44 32.57 21.51
C SER A 166 37.80 31.92 21.24
N THR A 167 37.87 30.60 21.27
CA THR A 167 38.95 29.81 20.68
C THR A 167 38.58 29.44 19.24
N PRO A 168 39.38 29.79 18.22
CA PRO A 168 39.25 29.17 16.90
C PRO A 168 39.97 27.82 16.87
N THR A 169 39.23 26.75 16.59
CA THR A 169 39.79 25.44 16.27
C THR A 169 40.43 25.47 14.89
N ARG A 170 41.71 25.11 14.89
CA ARG A 170 42.67 24.96 13.80
C ARG A 170 42.14 24.12 12.63
N ALA A 171 42.17 24.70 11.44
CA ALA A 171 42.02 24.00 10.17
C ALA A 171 43.19 23.02 9.95
N THR A 172 42.86 21.85 9.43
CA THR A 172 43.82 20.83 9.02
C THR A 172 43.70 20.66 7.50
N ARG A 173 44.84 20.48 6.83
CA ARG A 173 45.04 19.80 5.54
C ARG A 173 44.86 20.63 4.25
N SER A 174 45.98 20.99 3.62
CA SER A 174 46.61 20.20 2.54
C SER A 174 48.06 20.62 2.35
#